data_AF-A0A812HZ59-F1
#
_entry.id   AF-A0A812HZ59-F1
#
_cell.length_a   1.000
_cell.length_b   1.000
_cell.length_c   1.000
_cell.angle_alpha   90.00
_cell.angle_beta   90.00
_cell.angle_gamma   90.00
#
_symmetry.space_group_name_H-M   'P 1'
#
loop_
_entity.id
_entity.type
_entity.pdbx_description
1 polymer ?
#
loop_
_entity_poly.entity_id
_entity_poly.type
_entity_poly.pdbx_seq_one_letter_code
_entity_poly.pdbx_strand_id
1 'polypeptide(L)'
;MFTATNVLTPEFIEQPLDKLWSLISPLYMVDESQWLEQLLPLATPTAEEKSAITTQTTQLIEAIRADKKSIQMIDALLLEYSLDTQEGILLMCLAEALMRIPDSATADALIKDKLSVADWKSHLKSSDSVFVNASTWGLMLTGKVIGLGEQETQSPGQAVNRLVNKFSEPVIRKAMYQAMKIMGHQFVRGRTIEEAQKNGRPMRDKGFTYSFDMLGEAALTTADASKYFKDYLMAIEAVGRETYGSDTSPAPSVSIKLSALHPRYEVANEERVMTELYDTLTQLLKRAIEVDVAITIDAEEADRLELSLKLFEKLYRSDLVKGWASLV
;
A
#
# COMPACT_ATOMS: atom_id res chain seq x y z
N MET A 1 29.51 6.47 23.97
CA MET A 1 28.05 6.57 23.73
C MET A 1 27.89 6.57 22.22
N PHE A 2 27.00 5.72 21.69
CA PHE A 2 26.71 5.70 20.26
C PHE A 2 26.02 7.00 19.86
N THR A 3 26.42 7.59 18.74
CA THR A 3 25.78 8.76 18.12
C THR A 3 25.23 8.38 16.76
N ALA A 4 24.17 9.06 16.33
CA ALA A 4 23.52 8.77 15.05
C ALA A 4 24.47 8.83 13.84
N THR A 5 25.51 9.67 13.92
CA THR A 5 26.54 9.83 12.89
C THR A 5 27.52 8.65 12.80
N ASN A 6 27.63 7.80 13.83
CA ASN A 6 28.60 6.72 13.83
C ASN A 6 28.35 5.71 12.70
N VAL A 7 27.10 5.46 12.32
CA VAL A 7 26.76 4.51 11.24
C VAL A 7 27.26 4.95 9.86
N LEU A 8 27.66 6.22 9.70
CA LEU A 8 28.20 6.75 8.46
C LEU A 8 29.71 6.55 8.33
N THR A 9 30.38 6.09 9.40
CA THR A 9 31.83 5.83 9.38
C THR A 9 32.10 4.37 9.04
N PRO A 10 32.88 4.07 7.98
CA PRO A 10 33.21 2.70 7.58
C PRO A 10 33.79 1.87 8.73
N GLU A 11 34.70 2.46 9.51
CA GLU A 11 35.36 1.78 10.64
C GLU A 11 34.36 1.35 11.71
N PHE A 12 33.23 2.05 11.82
CA PHE A 12 32.19 1.71 12.77
C PHE A 12 31.35 0.53 12.28
N ILE A 13 30.92 0.52 11.02
CA ILE A 13 30.08 -0.56 10.47
C ILE A 13 30.87 -1.86 10.25
N GLU A 14 32.20 -1.79 10.17
CA GLU A 14 33.10 -2.95 10.09
C GLU A 14 33.38 -3.62 11.46
N GLN A 15 32.80 -3.10 12.55
CA GLN A 15 32.96 -3.70 13.88
C GLN A 15 32.32 -5.10 13.96
N PRO A 16 32.77 -5.94 14.91
CA PRO A 16 32.13 -7.22 15.19
C PRO A 16 30.61 -7.09 15.38
N LEU A 17 29.85 -8.02 14.81
CA LEU A 17 28.38 -7.97 14.81
C LEU A 17 27.79 -7.97 16.21
N ASP A 18 28.37 -8.71 17.16
CA ASP A 18 27.97 -8.73 18.56
C ASP A 18 28.05 -7.33 19.20
N LYS A 19 29.08 -6.56 18.82
CA LYS A 19 29.24 -5.18 19.28
C LYS A 19 28.19 -4.26 18.67
N LEU A 20 27.94 -4.37 17.36
CA LEU A 20 26.89 -3.59 16.68
C LEU A 20 25.50 -3.91 17.22
N TRP A 21 25.22 -5.20 17.42
CA TRP A 21 23.96 -5.70 17.96
C TRP A 21 23.65 -5.11 19.33
N SER A 22 24.65 -5.03 20.21
CA SER A 22 24.49 -4.48 21.56
C SER A 22 24.05 -3.01 21.60
N LEU A 23 24.10 -2.31 20.46
CA LEU A 23 23.71 -0.91 20.33
C LEU A 23 22.25 -0.73 19.94
N ILE A 24 21.54 -1.78 19.49
CA ILE A 24 20.16 -1.65 18.99
C ILE A 24 19.17 -1.44 20.15
N SER A 25 19.09 -2.38 21.10
CA SER A 25 18.10 -2.33 22.18
C SER A 25 18.17 -1.07 23.06
N PRO A 26 19.35 -0.50 23.38
CA PRO A 26 19.44 0.78 24.09
C PRO A 26 18.79 1.95 23.36
N LEU A 27 18.55 1.83 22.05
CA LEU A 27 17.96 2.88 21.21
C LEU A 27 16.43 2.78 21.08
N TYR A 28 15.80 1.78 21.70
CA TYR A 28 14.38 1.49 21.52
C TYR A 28 13.46 2.66 21.92
N MET A 29 13.83 3.44 22.95
CA MET A 29 13.08 4.60 23.45
C MET A 29 14.02 5.73 23.87
N VAL A 30 14.82 6.23 22.94
CA VAL A 30 15.69 7.39 23.17
C VAL A 30 14.90 8.69 23.21
N ASP A 31 15.48 9.71 23.85
CA ASP A 31 14.94 11.06 23.80
C ASP A 31 15.01 11.61 22.36
N GLU A 32 13.85 11.93 21.80
CA GLU A 32 13.72 12.40 20.43
C GLU A 32 14.52 13.70 20.19
N SER A 33 14.53 14.63 21.16
CA SER A 33 15.21 15.91 21.01
C SER A 33 16.72 15.71 20.89
N GLN A 34 17.30 14.87 21.76
CA GLN A 34 18.73 14.52 21.70
C GLN A 34 19.12 13.83 20.40
N TRP A 35 18.22 13.03 19.82
CA TRP A 35 18.49 12.34 18.57
C TRP A 35 18.37 13.27 17.36
N LEU A 36 17.38 14.16 17.36
CA LEU A 36 17.18 15.17 16.32
C LEU A 36 18.35 16.16 16.25
N GLU A 37 18.93 16.57 17.39
CA GLU A 37 20.14 17.42 17.41
C GLU A 37 21.31 16.79 16.63
N GLN A 38 21.40 15.46 16.60
CA GLN A 38 22.45 14.73 15.87
C GLN A 38 22.10 14.47 14.41
N LEU A 39 20.83 14.26 14.09
CA LEU A 39 20.35 13.94 12.73
C LEU A 39 20.15 15.18 11.86
N LEU A 40 19.71 16.30 12.43
CA LEU A 40 19.43 17.53 11.68
C LEU A 40 20.66 18.04 10.89
N PRO A 41 21.90 18.04 11.44
CA PRO A 41 23.08 18.42 10.66
C PRO A 41 23.31 17.54 9.43
N LEU A 42 23.00 16.24 9.52
CA LEU A 42 23.13 15.29 8.40
C LEU A 42 22.06 15.52 7.32
N ALA A 43 20.87 15.95 7.74
CA ALA A 43 19.75 16.20 6.84
C ALA A 43 19.70 17.64 6.30
N THR A 44 20.57 18.55 6.79
CA THR A 44 20.55 19.96 6.40
C THR A 44 21.19 20.13 5.01
N PRO A 45 20.42 20.52 3.98
CA PRO A 45 20.96 20.71 2.64
C PRO A 45 21.73 22.03 2.55
N THR A 46 22.70 22.07 1.62
CA THR A 46 23.30 23.32 1.14
C THR A 46 22.27 24.22 0.46
N ALA A 47 22.60 25.49 0.24
CA ALA A 47 21.69 26.43 -0.43
C ALA A 47 21.39 25.98 -1.88
N GLU A 48 22.40 25.44 -2.55
CA GLU A 48 22.33 24.88 -3.90
C GLU A 48 21.43 23.64 -3.94
N GLU A 49 21.65 22.68 -3.04
CA GLU A 49 20.79 21.48 -2.93
C GLU A 49 19.35 21.85 -2.61
N LYS A 50 19.13 22.78 -1.68
CA LYS A 50 17.78 23.24 -1.35
C LYS A 50 17.08 23.85 -2.56
N SER A 51 17.77 24.66 -3.35
CA SER A 51 17.23 25.24 -4.58
C SER A 51 16.92 24.15 -5.63
N ALA A 52 17.81 23.19 -5.81
CA ALA A 52 17.61 22.07 -6.73
C ALA A 52 16.43 21.18 -6.31
N ILE A 53 16.36 20.79 -5.03
CA ILE A 53 15.25 20.01 -4.45
C ILE A 53 13.93 20.75 -4.65
N THR A 54 13.90 22.05 -4.35
CA THR A 54 12.69 22.87 -4.50
C THR A 54 12.22 22.89 -5.96
N THR A 55 13.15 23.07 -6.89
CA THR A 55 12.83 23.13 -8.34
C THR A 55 12.30 21.80 -8.84
N GLN A 56 12.99 20.69 -8.54
CA GLN A 56 12.59 19.35 -8.98
C GLN A 56 11.25 18.93 -8.36
N THR A 57 11.07 19.17 -7.06
CA THR A 57 9.82 18.87 -6.35
C THR A 57 8.66 19.68 -6.92
N THR A 58 8.87 20.96 -7.22
CA THR A 58 7.86 21.81 -7.86
C THR A 58 7.43 21.23 -9.21
N GLN A 59 8.38 20.83 -10.06
CA GLN A 59 8.09 20.23 -11.36
C GLN A 59 7.30 18.92 -11.24
N LEU A 60 7.65 18.07 -10.26
CA LEU A 60 6.92 16.84 -9.98
C LEU A 60 5.47 17.13 -9.54
N ILE A 61 5.28 18.07 -8.62
CA ILE A 61 3.94 18.46 -8.15
C ILE A 61 3.11 19.08 -9.28
N GLU A 62 3.70 19.94 -10.12
CA GLU A 62 3.04 20.52 -11.28
C GLU A 62 2.63 19.45 -12.29
N ALA A 63 3.50 18.47 -12.56
CA ALA A 63 3.18 17.33 -13.43
C ALA A 63 2.03 16.48 -12.88
N ILE A 64 2.05 16.17 -11.58
CA ILE A 64 0.96 15.43 -10.91
C ILE A 64 -0.36 16.21 -11.00
N ARG A 65 -0.34 17.52 -10.73
CA ARG A 65 -1.55 18.37 -10.79
C ARG A 65 -2.08 18.56 -12.21
N ALA A 66 -1.21 18.50 -13.22
CA ALA A 66 -1.60 18.58 -14.63
C ALA A 66 -2.22 17.27 -15.14
N ASP A 67 -1.87 16.12 -14.58
CA ASP A 67 -2.43 14.83 -14.98
C ASP A 67 -3.86 14.63 -14.43
N LYS A 68 -4.84 14.92 -15.28
CA LYS A 68 -6.27 14.81 -14.95
C LYS A 68 -6.85 13.40 -15.12
N LYS A 69 -6.05 12.39 -15.51
CA LYS A 69 -6.59 11.11 -16.01
C LYS A 69 -6.87 10.03 -14.96
N SER A 70 -6.29 10.08 -13.77
CA SER A 70 -6.28 8.88 -12.89
C SER A 70 -6.62 9.10 -11.41
N ILE A 71 -6.54 10.33 -10.89
CA ILE A 71 -6.43 10.54 -9.43
C ILE A 71 -7.58 11.39 -8.84
N GLN A 72 -8.25 12.22 -9.65
CA GLN A 72 -9.20 13.21 -9.11
C GLN A 72 -10.46 12.62 -8.47
N MET A 73 -10.89 11.41 -8.86
CA MET A 73 -12.12 10.83 -8.32
C MET A 73 -11.92 10.26 -6.91
N ILE A 74 -10.79 9.58 -6.67
CA ILE A 74 -10.48 8.96 -5.37
C ILE A 74 -9.99 10.04 -4.41
N ASP A 75 -9.09 10.92 -4.84
CA ASP A 75 -8.61 12.01 -3.99
C ASP A 75 -9.76 12.92 -3.55
N ALA A 76 -10.72 13.23 -4.43
CA ALA A 76 -11.90 14.00 -4.03
C ALA A 76 -12.79 13.24 -3.03
N LEU A 77 -12.92 11.91 -3.18
CA LEU A 77 -13.68 11.08 -2.25
C LEU A 77 -12.98 10.95 -0.89
N LEU A 78 -11.65 10.77 -0.87
CA LEU A 78 -10.85 10.71 0.34
C LEU A 78 -10.65 12.08 1.00
N LEU A 79 -10.71 13.18 0.25
CA LEU A 79 -10.71 14.54 0.82
C LEU A 79 -12.06 14.90 1.43
N GLU A 80 -13.17 14.43 0.84
CA GLU A 80 -14.52 14.64 1.38
C GLU A 80 -14.81 13.68 2.55
N TYR A 81 -14.33 12.44 2.47
CA TYR A 81 -14.44 11.40 3.48
C TYR A 81 -13.04 10.99 3.97
N SER A 82 -12.36 11.93 4.62
CA SER A 82 -11.03 11.71 5.19
C SER A 82 -10.95 10.40 5.98
N LEU A 83 -9.85 9.67 5.82
CA LEU A 83 -9.64 8.32 6.38
C LEU A 83 -9.60 8.28 7.91
N ASP A 84 -9.56 9.44 8.56
CA ASP A 84 -9.68 9.63 10.01
C ASP A 84 -11.14 9.68 10.49
N THR A 85 -12.11 9.75 9.57
CA THR A 85 -13.54 9.73 9.87
C THR A 85 -14.08 8.30 9.92
N GLN A 86 -15.13 8.06 10.72
CA GLN A 86 -15.78 6.75 10.76
C GLN A 86 -16.33 6.34 9.38
N GLU A 87 -16.77 7.33 8.61
CA GLU A 87 -17.28 7.18 7.25
C GLU A 87 -16.18 6.79 6.26
N GLY A 88 -15.00 7.41 6.34
CA GLY A 88 -13.82 7.04 5.54
C GLY A 88 -13.34 5.62 5.83
N ILE A 89 -13.31 5.22 7.10
CA ILE A 89 -13.00 3.84 7.52
C ILE A 89 -14.04 2.86 6.96
N LEU A 90 -15.34 3.14 7.11
CA LEU A 90 -16.42 2.31 6.58
C LEU A 90 -16.35 2.16 5.06
N LEU A 91 -16.02 3.24 4.36
CA LEU A 91 -15.86 3.26 2.91
C LEU A 91 -14.71 2.34 2.47
N MET A 92 -13.58 2.40 3.19
CA MET A 92 -12.43 1.52 2.93
C MET A 92 -12.73 0.06 3.27
N CYS A 93 -13.38 -0.23 4.40
CA CYS A 93 -13.82 -1.57 4.76
C CYS A 93 -14.79 -2.15 3.72
N LEU A 94 -15.71 -1.33 3.22
CA LEU A 94 -16.63 -1.76 2.18
C LEU A 94 -15.89 -1.99 0.86
N ALA A 95 -14.90 -1.15 0.48
CA ALA A 95 -14.09 -1.34 -0.72
C ALA A 95 -13.27 -2.64 -0.65
N GLU A 96 -12.67 -2.93 0.50
CA GLU A 96 -11.96 -4.17 0.77
C GLU A 96 -12.88 -5.40 0.69
N ALA A 97 -14.04 -5.35 1.35
CA ALA A 97 -15.01 -6.44 1.34
C ALA A 97 -15.51 -6.78 -0.07
N LEU A 98 -15.72 -5.77 -0.92
CA LEU A 98 -16.12 -6.01 -2.32
C LEU A 98 -15.04 -6.69 -3.15
N MET A 99 -13.76 -6.43 -2.87
CA MET A 99 -12.67 -7.09 -3.59
C MET A 99 -12.55 -8.57 -3.22
N ARG A 100 -13.04 -8.97 -2.05
CA ARG A 100 -13.10 -10.38 -1.63
C ARG A 100 -14.28 -11.14 -2.22
N ILE A 101 -15.26 -10.46 -2.82
CA ILE A 101 -16.45 -11.11 -3.39
C ILE A 101 -16.19 -11.41 -4.88
N PRO A 102 -16.09 -12.69 -5.27
CA PRO A 102 -15.72 -13.05 -6.64
C PRO A 102 -16.84 -12.83 -7.65
N ASP A 103 -18.10 -12.83 -7.21
CA ASP A 103 -19.26 -12.66 -8.07
C ASP A 103 -19.89 -11.26 -7.93
N SER A 104 -20.16 -10.64 -9.08
CA SER A 104 -20.70 -9.28 -9.11
C SER A 104 -22.07 -9.18 -8.43
N ALA A 105 -22.89 -10.24 -8.46
CA ALA A 105 -24.24 -10.21 -7.90
C ALA A 105 -24.24 -10.12 -6.36
N THR A 106 -23.35 -10.87 -5.68
CA THR A 106 -23.18 -10.81 -4.22
C THR A 106 -22.51 -9.52 -3.79
N ALA A 107 -21.55 -9.03 -4.58
CA ALA A 107 -20.95 -7.71 -4.36
C ALA A 107 -22.04 -6.63 -4.42
N ASP A 108 -22.88 -6.65 -5.46
CA ASP A 108 -24.02 -5.74 -5.63
C ASP A 108 -25.01 -5.84 -4.45
N ALA A 109 -25.27 -7.06 -3.95
CA ALA A 109 -26.15 -7.30 -2.80
C ALA A 109 -25.58 -6.76 -1.48
N LEU A 110 -24.29 -6.95 -1.21
CA LEU A 110 -23.61 -6.42 -0.02
C LEU A 110 -23.62 -4.88 -0.02
N ILE A 111 -23.32 -4.27 -1.16
CA ILE A 111 -23.40 -2.81 -1.33
C ILE A 111 -24.81 -2.33 -1.08
N LYS A 112 -25.81 -3.07 -1.61
CA LYS A 112 -27.22 -2.71 -1.42
C LYS A 112 -27.60 -2.68 0.06
N ASP A 113 -27.18 -3.69 0.80
CA ASP A 113 -27.41 -3.85 2.23
C ASP A 113 -26.68 -2.75 3.03
N LYS A 114 -25.36 -2.64 2.89
CA LYS A 114 -24.53 -1.73 3.71
C LYS A 114 -24.73 -0.25 3.42
N LEU A 115 -24.95 0.14 2.16
CA LEU A 115 -25.23 1.55 1.83
C LEU A 115 -26.67 1.97 2.22
N SER A 116 -27.59 1.03 2.49
CA SER A 116 -28.95 1.38 2.90
C SER A 116 -29.06 1.80 4.38
N VAL A 117 -28.08 1.42 5.20
CA VAL A 117 -28.09 1.65 6.65
C VAL A 117 -27.46 2.98 7.05
N ALA A 118 -26.57 3.54 6.23
CA ALA A 118 -25.90 4.80 6.52
C ALA A 118 -26.72 6.01 6.05
N ASP A 119 -26.87 7.01 6.92
CA ASP A 119 -27.62 8.25 6.67
C ASP A 119 -26.78 9.24 5.82
N TRP A 120 -26.37 8.81 4.62
CA TRP A 120 -25.56 9.60 3.68
C TRP A 120 -26.19 10.96 3.32
N LYS A 121 -27.49 11.10 3.56
CA LYS A 121 -28.30 12.27 3.22
C LYS A 121 -28.06 13.47 4.13
N SER A 122 -27.60 13.25 5.36
CA SER A 122 -27.31 14.32 6.33
C SER A 122 -25.98 15.03 6.04
N HIS A 123 -24.95 14.29 5.62
CA HIS A 123 -23.63 14.84 5.27
C HIS A 123 -23.60 15.59 3.92
N LEU A 124 -24.50 15.25 2.98
CA LEU A 124 -24.70 16.02 1.73
C LEU A 124 -25.23 17.45 1.96
N LYS A 125 -25.79 17.73 3.14
CA LYS A 125 -26.35 19.06 3.49
C LYS A 125 -25.39 19.95 4.28
N SER A 126 -24.29 19.43 4.80
CA SER A 126 -23.38 20.15 5.69
C SER A 126 -22.14 20.74 4.99
N SER A 127 -21.94 20.49 3.70
CA SER A 127 -20.87 21.12 2.93
C SER A 127 -21.36 22.44 2.30
N ASP A 128 -20.81 23.58 2.70
CA ASP A 128 -21.11 24.93 2.17
C ASP A 128 -20.68 25.16 0.70
N SER A 129 -20.50 24.10 -0.09
CA SER A 129 -20.07 24.15 -1.49
C SER A 129 -20.96 23.28 -2.39
N VAL A 130 -22.25 23.60 -2.43
CA VAL A 130 -23.24 22.93 -3.30
C VAL A 130 -22.94 23.19 -4.80
N PHE A 131 -22.12 24.18 -5.14
CA PHE A 131 -21.81 24.57 -6.53
C PHE A 131 -20.60 23.86 -7.14
N VAL A 132 -19.70 23.26 -6.35
CA VAL A 132 -18.56 22.49 -6.87
C VAL A 132 -18.93 21.00 -7.05
N ASN A 133 -20.00 20.54 -6.38
CA ASN A 133 -20.39 19.13 -6.39
C ASN A 133 -21.34 18.72 -7.53
N ALA A 134 -22.07 19.61 -8.20
CA ALA A 134 -22.88 19.19 -9.35
C ALA A 134 -22.04 18.86 -10.60
N SER A 135 -20.93 19.58 -10.80
CA SER A 135 -20.03 19.40 -11.94
C SER A 135 -19.19 18.13 -11.82
N THR A 136 -18.69 17.82 -10.62
CA THR A 136 -17.92 16.60 -10.32
C THR A 136 -18.75 15.35 -10.56
N TRP A 137 -20.01 15.33 -10.13
CA TRP A 137 -20.90 14.19 -10.31
C TRP A 137 -21.48 14.10 -11.74
N GLY A 138 -21.70 15.24 -12.41
CA GLY A 138 -22.09 15.31 -13.82
C GLY A 138 -21.03 14.77 -14.78
N LEU A 139 -19.75 15.05 -14.50
CA LEU A 139 -18.59 14.45 -15.16
C LEU A 139 -18.51 12.94 -14.89
N MET A 140 -18.70 12.53 -13.65
CA MET A 140 -18.64 11.13 -13.20
C MET A 140 -19.73 10.25 -13.83
N LEU A 141 -20.92 10.80 -14.12
CA LEU A 141 -22.05 10.07 -14.71
C LEU A 141 -22.07 10.04 -16.24
N THR A 142 -21.49 11.04 -16.92
CA THR A 142 -21.74 11.24 -18.37
C THR A 142 -20.49 11.38 -19.23
N GLY A 143 -19.31 11.60 -18.64
CA GLY A 143 -18.04 11.73 -19.37
C GLY A 143 -18.01 12.90 -20.38
N LYS A 144 -19.01 13.80 -20.36
CA LYS A 144 -19.08 14.97 -21.23
C LYS A 144 -19.40 16.22 -20.41
N VAL A 145 -18.63 17.27 -20.67
CA VAL A 145 -18.90 18.61 -20.15
C VAL A 145 -20.13 19.14 -20.89
N ILE A 146 -21.29 19.11 -20.24
CA ILE A 146 -22.49 19.77 -20.77
C ILE A 146 -22.37 21.24 -20.40
N GLY A 147 -21.99 22.07 -21.38
CA GLY A 147 -22.10 23.51 -21.28
C GLY A 147 -23.56 23.89 -21.09
N LEU A 148 -23.89 24.48 -19.95
CA LEU A 148 -25.21 25.07 -19.71
C LEU A 148 -25.30 26.33 -20.58
N GLY A 149 -25.99 26.20 -21.71
CA GLY A 149 -26.32 27.34 -22.57
C GLY A 149 -27.22 28.31 -21.82
N GLU A 150 -26.91 29.60 -21.97
CA GLU A 150 -27.68 30.72 -21.46
C GLU A 150 -29.11 30.68 -21.99
N GLN A 151 -30.10 30.53 -21.09
CA GLN A 151 -31.40 31.15 -21.29
C GLN A 151 -32.16 31.36 -19.96
N GLU A 152 -32.85 32.48 -19.93
CA GLU A 152 -33.37 33.28 -18.84
C GLU A 152 -34.33 32.63 -17.82
N THR A 153 -34.28 33.19 -16.61
CA THR A 153 -35.35 33.27 -15.59
C THR A 153 -35.82 31.96 -14.94
N GLN A 154 -35.07 31.51 -13.94
CA GLN A 154 -35.62 30.84 -12.75
C GLN A 154 -34.61 30.93 -11.60
N SER A 155 -35.09 31.16 -10.38
CA SER A 155 -34.23 31.44 -9.22
C SER A 155 -33.20 30.30 -9.01
N PRO A 156 -31.92 30.63 -8.74
CA PRO A 156 -30.87 29.63 -8.55
C PRO A 156 -31.23 28.56 -7.50
N GLY A 157 -31.98 28.95 -6.46
CA GLY A 157 -32.43 28.04 -5.39
C GLY A 157 -33.46 26.98 -5.81
N GLN A 158 -34.29 27.23 -6.84
CA GLN A 158 -35.28 26.24 -7.30
C GLN A 158 -34.69 25.24 -8.30
N ALA A 159 -33.70 25.64 -9.09
CA ALA A 159 -32.95 24.74 -9.97
C ALA A 159 -32.08 23.76 -9.16
N VAL A 160 -31.41 24.24 -8.11
CA VAL A 160 -30.61 23.42 -7.19
C VAL A 160 -31.49 22.44 -6.40
N ASN A 161 -32.63 22.89 -5.86
CA ASN A 161 -33.57 21.99 -5.18
C ASN A 161 -34.16 20.92 -6.13
N ARG A 162 -34.35 21.21 -7.42
CA ARG A 162 -34.78 20.20 -8.40
C ARG A 162 -33.65 19.25 -8.77
N LEU A 163 -32.40 19.69 -8.85
CA LEU A 163 -31.24 18.83 -9.13
C LEU A 163 -30.93 17.88 -7.96
N VAL A 164 -30.94 18.38 -6.72
CA VAL A 164 -30.76 17.58 -5.50
C VAL A 164 -31.92 16.60 -5.31
N ASN A 165 -33.15 16.98 -5.68
CA ASN A 165 -34.29 16.04 -5.70
C ASN A 165 -34.31 15.10 -6.92
N LYS A 166 -33.49 15.33 -7.95
CA LYS A 166 -33.44 14.51 -9.18
C LYS A 166 -32.30 13.51 -9.18
N PHE A 167 -31.29 13.68 -8.32
CA PHE A 167 -30.39 12.60 -7.94
C PHE A 167 -31.03 11.77 -6.83
N SER A 168 -31.97 10.91 -7.23
CA SER A 168 -32.56 9.91 -6.34
C SER A 168 -31.44 9.05 -5.71
N GLU A 169 -31.63 8.57 -4.48
CA GLU A 169 -30.74 7.61 -3.79
C GLU A 169 -30.09 6.53 -4.71
N PRO A 170 -30.81 5.93 -5.70
CA PRO A 170 -30.21 5.05 -6.71
C PRO A 170 -29.01 5.59 -7.49
N VAL A 171 -28.95 6.90 -7.79
CA VAL A 171 -27.88 7.50 -8.58
C VAL A 171 -26.61 7.71 -7.76
N ILE A 172 -26.78 8.18 -6.52
CA ILE A 172 -25.66 8.29 -5.55
C ILE A 172 -25.07 6.91 -5.28
N ARG A 173 -25.94 5.91 -5.07
CA ARG A 173 -25.54 4.50 -4.90
C ARG A 173 -24.74 3.98 -6.09
N LYS A 174 -25.15 4.32 -7.32
CA LYS A 174 -24.44 3.90 -8.55
C LYS A 174 -23.09 4.59 -8.75
N ALA A 175 -22.94 5.83 -8.30
CA ALA A 175 -21.65 6.53 -8.32
C ALA A 175 -20.71 6.01 -7.23
N MET A 176 -21.20 5.78 -6.00
CA MET A 176 -20.44 5.09 -4.96
C MET A 176 -19.99 3.70 -5.43
N TYR A 177 -20.89 2.95 -6.07
CA TYR A 177 -20.56 1.66 -6.69
C TYR A 177 -19.35 1.72 -7.64
N GLN A 178 -19.31 2.72 -8.52
CA GLN A 178 -18.19 2.91 -9.45
C GLN A 178 -16.91 3.33 -8.70
N ALA A 179 -17.01 4.24 -7.74
CA ALA A 179 -15.87 4.67 -6.95
C ALA A 179 -15.23 3.50 -6.19
N MET A 180 -16.05 2.65 -5.58
CA MET A 180 -15.59 1.45 -4.87
C MET A 180 -14.91 0.43 -5.78
N LYS A 181 -15.46 0.21 -6.97
CA LYS A 181 -14.84 -0.67 -7.97
C LYS A 181 -13.50 -0.11 -8.44
N ILE A 182 -13.39 1.21 -8.63
CA ILE A 182 -12.14 1.87 -9.03
C ILE A 182 -11.12 1.80 -7.89
N MET A 183 -11.52 2.06 -6.65
CA MET A 183 -10.66 1.92 -5.46
C MET A 183 -10.11 0.50 -5.35
N GLY A 184 -10.95 -0.51 -5.49
CA GLY A 184 -10.51 -1.91 -5.44
C GLY A 184 -9.42 -2.27 -6.46
N HIS A 185 -9.53 -1.78 -7.70
CA HIS A 185 -8.50 -1.98 -8.74
C HIS A 185 -7.21 -1.16 -8.51
N GLN A 186 -7.31 -0.05 -7.77
CA GLN A 186 -6.15 0.78 -7.40
C GLN A 186 -5.39 0.20 -6.21
N PHE A 187 -6.09 -0.39 -5.23
CA PHE A 187 -5.48 -1.01 -4.05
C PHE A 187 -4.95 -2.43 -4.33
N VAL A 188 -5.63 -3.19 -5.21
CA VAL A 188 -5.22 -4.55 -5.57
C VAL A 188 -5.06 -4.66 -7.08
N ARG A 189 -3.81 -4.82 -7.52
CA ARG A 189 -3.43 -4.90 -8.94
C ARG A 189 -4.12 -6.03 -9.70
N GLY A 190 -4.46 -7.11 -9.02
CA GLY A 190 -5.16 -8.28 -9.55
C GLY A 190 -5.55 -9.23 -8.42
N ARG A 191 -6.64 -9.98 -8.60
CA ARG A 191 -7.13 -10.95 -7.61
C ARG A 191 -6.24 -12.19 -7.50
N THR A 192 -5.47 -12.45 -8.56
CA THR A 192 -4.42 -13.45 -8.58
C THR A 192 -3.11 -12.81 -9.03
N ILE A 193 -2.00 -13.47 -8.73
CA ILE A 193 -0.67 -13.02 -9.13
C ILE A 193 -0.56 -12.92 -10.66
N GLU A 194 -1.19 -13.83 -11.42
CA GLU A 194 -1.21 -13.78 -12.88
C GLU A 194 -1.97 -12.56 -13.43
N GLU A 195 -3.10 -12.21 -12.79
CA GLU A 195 -3.85 -10.99 -13.14
C GLU A 195 -3.02 -9.74 -12.82
N ALA A 196 -2.36 -9.72 -11.65
CA ALA A 196 -1.51 -8.62 -11.23
C ALA A 196 -0.31 -8.43 -12.18
N GLN A 197 0.35 -9.51 -12.61
CA GLN A 197 1.44 -9.47 -13.58
C GLN A 197 0.97 -8.99 -14.96
N LYS A 198 -0.19 -9.48 -15.44
CA LYS A 198 -0.77 -9.05 -16.71
C LYS A 198 -1.08 -7.55 -16.71
N ASN A 199 -1.67 -7.05 -15.62
CA ASN A 199 -1.96 -5.63 -15.42
C ASN A 199 -0.67 -4.80 -15.19
N GLY A 200 0.43 -5.48 -14.83
CA GLY A 200 1.80 -4.99 -14.71
C GLY A 200 2.45 -4.55 -16.03
N ARG A 201 2.21 -5.31 -17.10
CA ARG A 201 3.00 -5.25 -18.35
C ARG A 201 3.13 -3.86 -18.96
N PRO A 202 2.07 -3.02 -19.08
CA PRO A 202 2.20 -1.71 -19.74
C PRO A 202 3.17 -0.74 -19.06
N MET A 203 3.42 -0.90 -17.76
CA MET A 203 4.41 -0.09 -17.04
C MET A 203 5.79 -0.76 -17.10
N ARG A 204 5.85 -2.09 -17.12
CA ARG A 204 7.12 -2.80 -17.37
C ARG A 204 7.72 -2.49 -18.73
N ASP A 205 6.88 -2.27 -19.75
CA ASP A 205 7.30 -1.79 -21.07
C ASP A 205 7.95 -0.40 -21.02
N LYS A 206 7.68 0.39 -19.97
CA LYS A 206 8.29 1.70 -19.73
C LYS A 206 9.50 1.64 -18.80
N GLY A 207 9.94 0.45 -18.39
CA GLY A 207 11.09 0.24 -17.52
C GLY A 207 10.79 0.11 -16.03
N PHE A 208 9.51 0.12 -15.61
CA PHE A 208 9.16 -0.11 -14.20
C PHE A 208 9.25 -1.60 -13.83
N THR A 209 9.43 -1.90 -12.54
CA THR A 209 9.29 -3.25 -11.98
C THR A 209 8.26 -3.27 -10.84
N TYR A 210 7.99 -4.46 -10.29
CA TYR A 210 7.05 -4.68 -9.19
C TYR A 210 7.63 -5.63 -8.15
N SER A 211 7.43 -5.28 -6.87
CA SER A 211 7.41 -6.26 -5.79
C SER A 211 5.96 -6.58 -5.47
N PHE A 212 5.61 -7.86 -5.40
CA PHE A 212 4.24 -8.29 -5.12
C PHE A 212 4.04 -8.53 -3.63
N ASP A 213 3.15 -7.75 -3.01
CA ASP A 213 2.64 -7.99 -1.66
C ASP A 213 1.36 -8.84 -1.76
N MET A 214 1.37 -9.98 -1.07
CA MET A 214 0.26 -10.95 -1.08
C MET A 214 -0.82 -10.65 -0.04
N LEU A 215 -0.73 -9.53 0.68
CA LEU A 215 -1.70 -9.03 1.67
C LEU A 215 -1.95 -9.98 2.85
N GLY A 216 -1.16 -11.03 3.00
CA GLY A 216 -1.23 -11.95 4.12
C GLY A 216 -0.44 -11.41 5.30
N GLU A 217 -1.09 -11.28 6.44
CA GLU A 217 -0.50 -10.85 7.71
C GLU A 217 -1.18 -11.54 8.91
N ALA A 218 -0.50 -11.50 10.05
CA ALA A 218 -1.04 -11.90 11.36
C ALA A 218 -1.79 -13.26 11.37
N ALA A 219 -1.08 -14.34 11.03
CA ALA A 219 -1.65 -15.67 11.17
C ALA A 219 -2.06 -15.92 12.63
N LEU A 220 -3.30 -16.34 12.86
CA LEU A 220 -3.79 -16.66 14.21
C LEU A 220 -3.65 -18.15 14.52
N THR A 221 -3.64 -18.98 13.48
CA THR A 221 -3.57 -20.44 13.57
C THR A 221 -2.49 -21.01 12.66
N THR A 222 -2.08 -22.25 12.93
CA THR A 222 -1.21 -23.00 12.01
C THR A 222 -1.85 -23.20 10.63
N ALA A 223 -3.18 -23.27 10.56
CA ALA A 223 -3.91 -23.36 9.30
C ALA A 223 -3.78 -22.07 8.48
N ASP A 224 -3.87 -20.90 9.13
CA ASP A 224 -3.65 -19.61 8.48
C ASP A 224 -2.22 -19.50 7.95
N ALA A 225 -1.23 -19.83 8.79
CA ALA A 225 0.18 -19.81 8.41
C ALA A 225 0.45 -20.76 7.22
N SER A 226 -0.15 -21.95 7.22
CA SER A 226 -0.04 -22.92 6.12
C SER A 226 -0.70 -22.42 4.84
N LYS A 227 -1.81 -21.67 4.95
CA LYS A 227 -2.46 -21.03 3.81
C LYS A 227 -1.57 -19.95 3.22
N TYR A 228 -1.08 -19.02 4.05
CA TYR A 228 -0.21 -17.95 3.58
C TYR A 228 1.10 -18.47 2.99
N PHE A 229 1.70 -19.50 3.58
CA PHE A 229 2.85 -20.19 2.99
C PHE A 229 2.58 -20.66 1.55
N LYS A 230 1.42 -21.29 1.30
CA LYS A 230 1.03 -21.73 -0.05
C LYS A 230 0.82 -20.55 -0.99
N ASP A 231 0.18 -19.48 -0.51
CA ASP A 231 -0.05 -18.27 -1.30
C ASP A 231 1.28 -17.63 -1.72
N TYR A 232 2.26 -17.52 -0.81
CA TYR A 232 3.61 -17.06 -1.13
C TYR A 232 4.35 -17.99 -2.08
N LEU A 233 4.26 -19.31 -1.88
CA LEU A 233 4.89 -20.28 -2.76
C LEU A 233 4.34 -20.16 -4.20
N MET A 234 3.01 -20.07 -4.35
CA MET A 234 2.37 -19.87 -5.64
C MET A 234 2.76 -18.54 -6.29
N ALA A 235 2.89 -17.47 -5.49
CA ALA A 235 3.35 -16.18 -5.97
C ALA A 235 4.78 -16.25 -6.51
N ILE A 236 5.71 -16.83 -5.75
CA ILE A 236 7.10 -17.04 -6.15
C ILE A 236 7.16 -17.84 -7.46
N GLU A 237 6.41 -18.93 -7.57
CA GLU A 237 6.38 -19.74 -8.79
C GLU A 237 5.78 -19.02 -9.99
N ALA A 238 4.74 -18.20 -9.79
CA ALA A 238 4.16 -17.43 -10.86
C ALA A 238 5.09 -16.30 -11.33
N VAL A 239 5.78 -15.64 -10.39
CA VAL A 239 6.74 -14.57 -10.69
C VAL A 239 7.95 -15.13 -11.42
N GLY A 240 8.50 -16.26 -10.97
CA GLY A 240 9.68 -16.89 -11.60
C GLY A 240 9.39 -17.53 -12.97
N ARG A 241 8.11 -17.80 -13.30
CA ARG A 241 7.71 -18.27 -14.64
C ARG A 241 7.63 -17.16 -15.69
N GLU A 242 7.53 -15.90 -15.27
CA GLU A 242 7.31 -14.77 -16.18
C GLU A 242 8.64 -14.21 -16.68
N THR A 243 8.98 -14.51 -17.93
CA THR A 243 10.20 -13.97 -18.58
C THR A 243 9.99 -12.63 -19.26
N TYR A 244 8.76 -12.10 -19.25
CA TYR A 244 8.36 -10.87 -19.92
C TYR A 244 9.21 -9.68 -19.46
N GLY A 245 9.60 -8.81 -20.40
CA GLY A 245 10.23 -7.52 -20.10
C GLY A 245 11.55 -7.60 -19.34
N SER A 246 12.23 -8.75 -19.34
CA SER A 246 13.52 -8.96 -18.67
C SER A 246 14.65 -8.09 -19.26
N ASP A 247 14.59 -7.78 -20.56
CA ASP A 247 15.55 -6.88 -21.22
C ASP A 247 15.22 -5.39 -21.05
N THR A 248 13.97 -5.06 -20.72
CA THR A 248 13.47 -3.66 -20.68
C THR A 248 13.20 -3.15 -19.28
N SER A 249 13.02 -4.04 -18.31
CA SER A 249 12.72 -3.72 -16.91
C SER A 249 13.41 -4.72 -15.97
N PRO A 250 13.76 -4.30 -14.75
CA PRO A 250 14.25 -5.24 -13.75
C PRO A 250 13.27 -6.38 -13.50
N ALA A 251 13.77 -7.52 -13.04
CA ALA A 251 12.93 -8.65 -12.64
C ALA A 251 11.97 -8.25 -11.50
N PRO A 252 10.73 -8.76 -11.49
CA PRO A 252 9.84 -8.60 -10.36
C PRO A 252 10.29 -9.43 -9.14
N SER A 253 9.83 -9.03 -7.96
CA SER A 253 10.12 -9.69 -6.67
C SER A 253 8.84 -10.01 -5.89
N VAL A 254 8.98 -10.72 -4.76
CA VAL A 254 7.87 -10.98 -3.82
C VAL A 254 8.23 -10.43 -2.44
N SER A 255 7.32 -9.68 -1.85
CA SER A 255 7.39 -9.23 -0.45
C SER A 255 6.65 -10.21 0.45
N ILE A 256 7.26 -10.57 1.59
CA ILE A 256 6.68 -11.50 2.56
C ILE A 256 6.66 -10.88 3.96
N LYS A 257 5.61 -11.17 4.73
CA LYS A 257 5.49 -10.80 6.16
C LYS A 257 5.72 -12.04 7.04
N LEU A 258 6.53 -11.89 8.08
CA LEU A 258 6.88 -12.96 9.01
C LEU A 258 5.69 -13.39 9.87
N SER A 259 4.85 -12.44 10.29
CA SER A 259 3.62 -12.74 11.04
C SER A 259 2.62 -13.59 10.26
N ALA A 260 2.66 -13.55 8.93
CA ALA A 260 1.82 -14.40 8.09
C ALA A 260 2.26 -15.87 8.12
N LEU A 261 3.53 -16.14 8.46
CA LEU A 261 4.15 -17.44 8.31
C LEU A 261 4.28 -18.21 9.63
N HIS A 262 3.95 -17.59 10.76
CA HIS A 262 3.95 -18.26 12.05
C HIS A 262 2.94 -17.63 13.02
N PRO A 263 2.05 -18.44 13.64
CA PRO A 263 0.96 -17.89 14.44
C PRO A 263 1.42 -17.24 15.76
N ARG A 264 2.68 -17.48 16.16
CA ARG A 264 3.30 -16.95 17.38
C ARG A 264 4.62 -16.24 17.05
N TYR A 265 4.59 -15.39 16.03
CA TYR A 265 5.72 -14.51 15.70
C TYR A 265 5.82 -13.36 16.71
N GLU A 266 6.43 -13.66 17.85
CA GLU A 266 6.59 -12.73 18.98
C GLU A 266 7.80 -13.14 19.84
N VAL A 267 8.40 -12.18 20.55
CA VAL A 267 9.63 -12.38 21.34
C VAL A 267 9.46 -13.47 22.41
N ALA A 268 8.27 -13.58 23.02
CA ALA A 268 7.98 -14.61 24.01
C ALA A 268 8.05 -16.06 23.45
N ASN A 269 8.04 -16.23 22.13
CA ASN A 269 8.14 -17.51 21.43
C ASN A 269 9.39 -17.58 20.54
N GLU A 270 10.48 -16.89 20.91
CA GLU A 270 11.73 -16.82 20.12
C GLU A 270 12.25 -18.21 19.70
N GLU A 271 12.24 -19.20 20.59
CA GLU A 271 12.71 -20.56 20.25
C GLU A 271 11.93 -21.17 19.08
N ARG A 272 10.61 -21.01 19.07
CA ARG A 272 9.72 -21.50 18.01
C ARG A 272 9.91 -20.70 16.72
N VAL A 273 10.13 -19.39 16.83
CA VAL A 273 10.46 -18.55 15.66
C VAL A 273 11.79 -18.98 15.04
N MET A 274 12.81 -19.22 15.85
CA MET A 274 14.12 -19.64 15.38
C MET A 274 14.15 -21.08 14.85
N THR A 275 13.12 -21.89 15.09
CA THR A 275 13.03 -23.27 14.61
C THR A 275 11.95 -23.41 13.55
N GLU A 276 10.68 -23.30 13.93
CA GLU A 276 9.50 -23.48 13.07
C GLU A 276 9.41 -22.43 11.95
N LEU A 277 9.51 -21.13 12.28
CA LEU A 277 9.43 -20.07 11.26
C LEU A 277 10.69 -20.06 10.37
N TYR A 278 11.87 -20.30 10.95
CA TYR A 278 13.11 -20.49 10.18
C TYR A 278 12.99 -21.62 9.14
N ASP A 279 12.46 -22.78 9.52
CA ASP A 279 12.28 -23.92 8.61
C ASP A 279 11.24 -23.60 7.51
N THR A 280 10.20 -22.84 7.86
CA THR A 280 9.18 -22.37 6.91
C THR A 280 9.79 -21.42 5.87
N LEU A 281 10.58 -20.45 6.31
CA LEU A 281 11.26 -19.50 5.42
C LEU A 281 12.31 -20.19 4.55
N THR A 282 13.08 -21.12 5.11
CA THR A 282 14.06 -21.93 4.36
C THR A 282 13.42 -22.61 3.15
N GLN A 283 12.19 -23.13 3.29
CA GLN A 283 11.46 -23.74 2.18
C GLN A 283 11.06 -22.71 1.10
N LEU A 284 10.57 -21.53 1.49
CA LEU A 284 10.24 -20.46 0.55
C LEU A 284 11.48 -19.95 -0.18
N LEU A 285 12.57 -19.69 0.55
CA LEU A 285 13.83 -19.19 -0.02
C LEU A 285 14.44 -20.21 -0.98
N LYS A 286 14.39 -21.50 -0.63
CA LYS A 286 14.85 -22.55 -1.55
C LYS A 286 14.10 -22.48 -2.87
N ARG A 287 12.77 -22.33 -2.83
CA ARG A 287 11.98 -22.20 -4.06
C ARG A 287 12.34 -20.93 -4.82
N ALA A 288 12.44 -19.81 -4.11
CA ALA A 288 12.78 -18.51 -4.68
C ALA A 288 14.14 -18.55 -5.41
N ILE A 289 15.14 -19.23 -4.85
CA ILE A 289 16.45 -19.47 -5.48
C ILE A 289 16.30 -20.32 -6.75
N GLU A 290 15.54 -21.42 -6.69
CA GLU A 290 15.34 -22.33 -7.83
C GLU A 290 14.69 -21.63 -9.04
N VAL A 291 13.86 -20.61 -8.79
CA VAL A 291 13.16 -19.87 -9.85
C VAL A 291 13.68 -18.44 -10.05
N ASP A 292 14.80 -18.10 -9.41
CA ASP A 292 15.47 -16.79 -9.46
C ASP A 292 14.55 -15.57 -9.19
N VAL A 293 13.83 -15.62 -8.06
CA VAL A 293 12.91 -14.56 -7.64
C VAL A 293 13.40 -13.91 -6.35
N ALA A 294 13.69 -12.61 -6.39
CA ALA A 294 14.07 -11.87 -5.20
C ALA A 294 12.96 -11.84 -4.15
N ILE A 295 13.35 -11.95 -2.88
CA ILE A 295 12.46 -11.92 -1.72
C ILE A 295 12.81 -10.74 -0.86
N THR A 296 11.78 -9.97 -0.48
CA THR A 296 11.88 -8.90 0.50
C THR A 296 11.11 -9.29 1.74
N ILE A 297 11.75 -9.24 2.92
CA ILE A 297 11.07 -9.41 4.20
C ILE A 297 10.59 -8.04 4.68
N ASP A 298 9.27 -7.89 4.78
CA ASP A 298 8.66 -6.63 5.22
C ASP A 298 8.94 -6.38 6.71
N ALA A 299 9.22 -5.13 7.05
CA ALA A 299 9.27 -4.67 8.44
C ALA A 299 7.84 -4.54 9.00
N GLU A 300 7.64 -5.03 10.22
CA GLU A 300 6.33 -5.03 10.91
C GLU A 300 6.40 -4.12 12.17
N GLU A 301 5.73 -4.47 13.26
CA GLU A 301 5.72 -3.69 14.49
C GLU A 301 7.13 -3.57 15.13
N ALA A 302 7.36 -2.48 15.87
CA ALA A 302 8.66 -2.16 16.46
C ALA A 302 9.16 -3.25 17.44
N ASP A 303 8.26 -3.92 18.16
CA ASP A 303 8.59 -4.99 19.11
C ASP A 303 9.08 -6.28 18.42
N ARG A 304 8.85 -6.42 17.12
CA ARG A 304 9.32 -7.51 16.27
C ARG A 304 10.64 -7.21 15.58
N LEU A 305 11.14 -5.97 15.60
CA LEU A 305 12.36 -5.59 14.88
C LEU A 305 13.55 -6.46 15.26
N GLU A 306 13.91 -6.54 16.54
CA GLU A 306 15.08 -7.32 16.96
C GLU A 306 14.90 -8.82 16.69
N LEU A 307 13.69 -9.35 16.84
CA LEU A 307 13.38 -10.75 16.53
C LEU A 307 13.54 -11.04 15.04
N SER A 308 13.06 -10.13 14.18
CA SER A 308 13.22 -10.21 12.72
C SER A 308 14.69 -10.22 12.33
N LEU A 309 15.51 -9.36 12.95
CA LEU A 309 16.94 -9.24 12.67
C LEU A 309 17.71 -10.50 13.06
N LYS A 310 17.39 -11.12 14.21
CA LYS A 310 17.98 -12.40 14.63
C LYS A 310 17.66 -13.51 13.62
N LEU A 311 16.40 -13.58 13.18
CA LEU A 311 15.96 -14.56 12.20
C LEU A 311 16.60 -14.32 10.83
N PHE A 312 16.67 -13.05 10.41
CA PHE A 312 17.33 -12.63 9.18
C PHE A 312 18.81 -13.00 9.20
N GLU A 313 19.55 -12.71 10.27
CA GLU A 313 20.94 -13.12 10.40
C GLU A 313 21.10 -14.64 10.23
N LYS A 314 20.25 -15.42 10.92
CA LYS A 314 20.27 -16.88 10.82
C LYS A 314 20.05 -17.36 9.38
N LEU A 315 19.10 -16.77 8.66
CA LEU A 315 18.81 -17.10 7.26
C LEU A 315 19.94 -16.65 6.33
N TYR A 316 20.37 -15.40 6.44
CA TYR A 316 21.36 -14.76 5.59
C TYR A 316 22.74 -15.43 5.68
N ARG A 317 23.06 -16.02 6.84
CA ARG A 317 24.30 -16.79 7.07
C ARG A 317 24.18 -18.27 6.74
N SER A 318 23.00 -18.77 6.38
CA SER A 318 22.81 -20.16 6.00
C SER A 318 23.50 -20.47 4.67
N ASP A 319 23.94 -21.72 4.48
CA ASP A 319 24.52 -22.16 3.21
C ASP A 319 23.51 -22.07 2.04
N LEU A 320 22.21 -22.03 2.34
CA LEU A 320 21.14 -21.97 1.34
C LEU A 320 21.23 -20.72 0.47
N VAL A 321 21.43 -19.55 1.08
CA VAL A 321 21.40 -18.24 0.40
C VAL A 321 22.79 -17.74 0.03
N LYS A 322 23.83 -18.55 0.24
CA LYS A 322 25.20 -18.17 -0.02
C LYS A 322 25.41 -17.91 -1.52
N GLY A 323 25.81 -16.67 -1.85
CA GLY A 323 26.00 -16.24 -3.24
C GLY A 323 24.71 -15.78 -3.92
N TRP A 324 23.58 -15.79 -3.23
CA TRP A 324 22.31 -15.27 -3.72
C TRP A 324 21.99 -13.93 -3.05
N ALA A 325 22.32 -12.83 -3.73
CA ALA A 325 22.21 -11.47 -3.20
C ALA A 325 20.78 -10.88 -3.30
N SER A 326 19.76 -11.72 -3.36
CA SER A 326 18.37 -11.35 -3.67
C SER A 326 17.41 -11.55 -2.49
N LEU A 327 17.95 -11.78 -1.29
CA LEU A 327 17.22 -11.72 -0.02
C LEU A 327 17.49 -10.36 0.63
N VAL A 328 16.46 -9.54 0.77
CA VAL A 328 16.54 -8.17 1.29
C VAL A 328 15.61 -7.96 2.48
#